data_AF-A0A9N9L524-F1
#
_entry.id   AF-A0A9N9L524-F1
#
_cell.length_a   1.000
_cell.length_b   1.000
_cell.length_c   1.000
_cell.angle_alpha   90.00
_cell.angle_beta   90.00
_cell.angle_gamma   90.00
#
_symmetry.space_group_name_H-M   'P 1'
#
loop_
_entity.id
_entity.type
_entity.pdbx_description
1 polymer ?
#
loop_
_entity_poly.entity_id
_entity_poly.type
_entity_poly.pdbx_seq_one_letter_code
_entity_poly.pdbx_strand_id
1 'polypeptide(L)'
;MFENFVPRHIPILLVSTTIIFGGSMPLFNAEKACRTFGFPQRIAVSKAAWPPMIVGSARTSVMGIALWGMYLGDHFEAMDILCLSMGWLAVIDGYVCWKEAGAKTGALRVLSASLVALWGLLGMTAGG
;
A
#
# COMPACT_ATOMS: atom_id res chain seq x y z
N MET A 1 7.66 -24.25 4.02
CA MET A 1 7.06 -22.92 3.72
C MET A 1 7.65 -21.79 4.57
N PHE A 2 8.02 -22.02 5.84
CA PHE A 2 8.67 -21.00 6.69
C PHE A 2 10.10 -21.37 7.11
N GLU A 3 10.75 -22.27 6.36
CA GLU A 3 12.09 -22.76 6.70
C GLU A 3 13.15 -21.64 6.66
N ASN A 4 12.93 -20.61 5.83
CA ASN A 4 13.76 -19.41 5.72
C ASN A 4 13.17 -18.20 6.49
N PHE A 5 12.17 -18.40 7.35
CA PHE A 5 11.58 -17.28 8.07
C PHE A 5 12.57 -16.70 9.07
N VAL A 6 12.84 -15.40 8.94
CA VAL A 6 13.57 -14.62 9.92
C VAL A 6 12.74 -13.42 10.35
N PRO A 7 12.92 -12.89 11.57
CA PRO A 7 12.08 -11.82 12.12
C PRO A 7 11.98 -10.57 11.24
N ARG A 8 13.00 -10.27 10.43
CA ARG A 8 12.99 -9.14 9.47
C ARG A 8 11.93 -9.26 8.36
N HIS A 9 11.35 -10.43 8.14
CA HIS A 9 10.28 -10.63 7.16
C HIS A 9 8.91 -10.16 7.67
N ILE A 10 8.73 -10.06 8.99
CA ILE A 10 7.45 -9.71 9.63
C ILE A 10 6.88 -8.39 9.11
N PRO A 11 7.64 -7.27 9.05
CA PRO A 11 7.09 -6.00 8.63
C PRO A 11 6.50 -6.04 7.22
N ILE A 12 7.20 -6.61 6.25
CA ILE A 12 6.73 -6.66 4.87
C ILE A 12 5.57 -7.63 4.69
N LEU A 13 5.54 -8.77 5.41
CA LEU A 13 4.39 -9.67 5.37
C LEU A 13 3.13 -9.03 5.97
N LEU A 14 3.29 -8.26 7.06
CA LEU A 14 2.19 -7.51 7.65
C LEU A 14 1.70 -6.43 6.70
N VAL A 15 2.60 -5.62 6.15
CA VAL A 15 2.29 -4.58 5.15
C VAL A 15 1.58 -5.18 3.94
N SER A 16 2.13 -6.26 3.37
CA SER A 16 1.53 -7.00 2.26
C SER A 16 0.10 -7.42 2.55
N THR A 17 -0.14 -8.02 3.72
CA THR A 17 -1.47 -8.46 4.15
C THR A 17 -2.42 -7.27 4.30
N THR A 18 -1.98 -6.18 4.93
CA THR A 18 -2.80 -4.97 5.07
C THR A 18 -3.16 -4.35 3.73
N ILE A 19 -2.27 -4.42 2.73
CA ILE A 19 -2.50 -3.90 1.38
C ILE A 19 -3.52 -4.75 0.63
N ILE A 20 -3.48 -6.08 0.76
CA ILE A 20 -4.48 -6.98 0.15
C ILE A 20 -5.88 -6.63 0.66
N PHE A 21 -6.06 -6.59 1.98
CA PHE A 21 -7.37 -6.34 2.58
C PHE A 21 -7.79 -4.88 2.47
N GLY A 22 -6.87 -3.94 2.64
CA GLY A 22 -7.14 -2.51 2.45
C GLY A 22 -7.52 -2.20 1.00
N GLY A 23 -6.83 -2.79 0.02
CA GLY A 23 -7.11 -2.60 -1.40
C GLY A 23 -8.39 -3.29 -1.90
N SER A 24 -8.89 -4.30 -1.18
CA SER A 24 -10.16 -4.95 -1.51
C SER A 24 -11.37 -4.27 -0.88
N MET A 25 -11.16 -3.36 0.09
CA MET A 25 -12.23 -2.63 0.77
C MET A 25 -13.23 -1.92 -0.17
N PRO A 26 -12.82 -1.24 -1.27
CA PRO A 26 -13.77 -0.57 -2.14
C PRO A 26 -14.71 -1.50 -2.90
N LEU A 27 -14.35 -2.78 -3.07
CA LEU A 27 -15.21 -3.78 -3.72
C LEU A 27 -16.50 -4.02 -2.92
N PHE A 28 -16.42 -3.89 -1.60
CA PHE A 28 -17.55 -4.07 -0.70
C PHE A 28 -18.23 -2.75 -0.37
N ASN A 29 -17.46 -1.67 -0.23
CA ASN A 29 -18.00 -0.34 0.05
C ASN A 29 -17.03 0.77 -0.38
N ALA A 30 -17.21 1.27 -1.60
CA ALA A 30 -16.38 2.32 -2.17
C ALA A 30 -16.47 3.66 -1.40
N GLU A 31 -17.65 4.05 -0.92
CA GLU A 31 -17.80 5.28 -0.13
C GLU A 31 -16.98 5.21 1.18
N LYS A 32 -17.13 4.11 1.92
CA LYS A 32 -16.36 3.88 3.16
C LYS A 32 -14.87 3.82 2.88
N ALA A 33 -14.47 3.21 1.75
CA ALA A 33 -13.08 3.18 1.34
C ALA A 33 -12.54 4.58 1.03
N CYS A 34 -13.28 5.43 0.31
CA CYS A 34 -12.91 6.83 0.10
C CYS A 34 -12.72 7.59 1.43
N ARG A 35 -13.64 7.42 2.38
CA ARG A 35 -13.52 8.03 3.71
C ARG A 35 -12.30 7.53 4.48
N THR A 36 -12.03 6.23 4.43
CA THR A 36 -10.87 5.61 5.08
C THR A 36 -9.56 6.01 4.40
N PHE A 37 -9.61 6.26 3.09
CA PHE A 37 -8.52 6.88 2.34
C PHE A 37 -8.23 8.32 2.84
N GLY A 38 -9.24 8.96 3.43
CA GLY A 38 -9.18 10.31 3.99
C GLY A 38 -9.88 11.35 3.12
N PHE A 39 -10.54 10.95 2.03
CA PHE A 39 -11.23 11.90 1.16
C PHE A 39 -12.43 12.57 1.85
N PRO A 40 -12.71 13.84 1.53
CA PRO A 40 -13.83 14.57 2.09
C PRO A 40 -15.17 13.96 1.64
N GLN A 41 -16.23 14.24 2.42
CA GLN A 41 -17.56 13.67 2.16
C GLN A 41 -18.05 13.88 0.74
N ARG A 42 -17.79 15.07 0.14
CA ARG A 42 -18.21 15.37 -1.24
C ARG A 42 -17.68 14.36 -2.26
N ILE A 43 -16.46 13.85 -2.07
CA ILE A 43 -15.83 12.88 -2.98
C ILE A 43 -16.32 11.48 -2.61
N ALA A 44 -16.41 11.17 -1.32
CA ALA A 44 -16.81 9.84 -0.87
C ALA A 44 -18.21 9.42 -1.36
N VAL A 45 -19.18 10.34 -1.35
CA VAL A 45 -20.56 10.06 -1.83
C VAL A 45 -20.70 10.14 -3.35
N SER A 46 -19.67 10.62 -4.06
CA SER A 46 -19.71 10.76 -5.51
C SER A 46 -19.56 9.40 -6.18
N LYS A 47 -20.65 8.90 -6.76
CA LYS A 47 -20.64 7.63 -7.51
C LYS A 47 -19.66 7.64 -8.68
N ALA A 48 -19.35 8.81 -9.24
CA ALA A 48 -18.34 8.94 -10.30
C ALA A 48 -16.91 8.63 -9.81
N ALA A 49 -16.63 8.80 -8.51
CA ALA A 49 -15.33 8.50 -7.93
C ALA A 49 -15.16 7.01 -7.56
N TRP A 50 -16.25 6.23 -7.50
CA TRP A 50 -16.20 4.84 -7.04
C TRP A 50 -15.49 3.89 -8.01
N PRO A 51 -15.75 3.88 -9.34
CA PRO A 51 -15.07 2.97 -10.25
C PRO A 51 -13.53 3.19 -10.27
N PRO A 52 -13.00 4.43 -10.36
CA PRO A 52 -11.56 4.67 -10.25
C PRO A 52 -10.97 4.22 -8.90
N MET A 53 -11.69 4.44 -7.79
CA MET A 53 -11.27 3.96 -6.48
C MET A 53 -11.17 2.43 -6.44
N ILE A 54 -12.19 1.73 -6.94
CA ILE A 54 -12.20 0.26 -6.99
C ILE A 54 -11.03 -0.27 -7.81
N VAL A 55 -10.86 0.23 -9.04
CA VAL A 55 -9.80 -0.26 -9.94
C VAL A 55 -8.40 0.09 -9.40
N GLY A 56 -8.23 1.30 -8.86
CA GLY A 56 -6.96 1.74 -8.27
C GLY A 56 -6.57 0.92 -7.04
N SER A 57 -7.51 0.68 -6.15
CA SER A 57 -7.26 -0.15 -4.96
C SER A 57 -7.07 -1.63 -5.29
N ALA A 58 -7.75 -2.16 -6.32
CA ALA A 58 -7.48 -3.52 -6.80
C ALA A 58 -6.03 -3.70 -7.27
N ARG A 59 -5.46 -2.71 -7.99
CA ARG A 59 -4.03 -2.71 -8.35
C ARG A 59 -3.13 -2.66 -7.12
N THR A 60 -3.60 -2.02 -6.05
CA THR A 60 -2.87 -1.99 -4.78
C THR A 60 -2.87 -3.39 -4.14
N SER A 61 -4.01 -4.08 -4.10
CA SER A 61 -4.10 -5.47 -3.63
C SER A 61 -3.19 -6.41 -4.43
N VAL A 62 -3.05 -6.21 -5.74
CA VAL A 62 -2.12 -7.00 -6.58
C VAL A 62 -0.68 -6.91 -6.08
N MET A 63 -0.23 -5.74 -5.60
CA MET A 63 1.13 -5.62 -5.04
C MET A 63 1.30 -6.46 -3.77
N GLY A 64 0.30 -6.50 -2.88
CA GLY A 64 0.35 -7.37 -1.70
C GLY A 64 0.34 -8.85 -2.09
N ILE A 65 -0.47 -9.24 -3.07
CA ILE A 65 -0.45 -10.63 -3.60
C ILE A 65 0.93 -10.95 -4.17
N ALA A 66 1.54 -10.03 -4.91
CA ALA A 66 2.88 -10.20 -5.46
C ALA A 66 3.94 -10.34 -4.37
N LEU A 67 3.90 -9.53 -3.30
CA LEU A 67 4.81 -9.66 -2.15
C LEU A 67 4.70 -11.03 -1.48
N TRP A 68 3.48 -11.55 -1.29
CA TRP A 68 3.29 -12.91 -0.78
C TRP A 68 3.81 -13.98 -1.76
N GLY A 69 3.56 -13.81 -3.06
CA GLY A 69 4.07 -14.73 -4.08
C GLY A 69 5.60 -14.78 -4.13
N MET A 70 6.25 -13.62 -4.08
CA MET A 70 7.71 -13.50 -4.00
C MET A 70 8.25 -14.12 -2.72
N TYR A 71 7.59 -13.90 -1.58
CA TYR A 71 7.98 -14.49 -0.31
C TYR A 71 7.93 -16.03 -0.35
N LEU A 72 6.85 -16.60 -0.90
CA LEU A 72 6.69 -18.05 -1.03
C LEU A 72 7.68 -18.67 -2.02
N GLY A 73 8.25 -17.88 -2.94
CA GLY A 73 9.31 -18.29 -3.86
C GLY A 73 10.72 -17.91 -3.40
N ASP A 74 10.91 -17.47 -2.14
CA ASP A 74 12.19 -17.01 -1.59
C ASP A 74 12.87 -15.87 -2.39
N HIS A 75 12.07 -15.06 -3.11
CA HIS A 75 12.54 -13.92 -3.92
C HIS A 75 12.61 -12.63 -3.10
N PHE A 76 13.40 -12.61 -2.02
CA PHE A 76 13.44 -11.48 -1.07
C PHE A 76 13.96 -10.18 -1.68
N GLU A 77 14.94 -10.23 -2.59
CA GLU A 77 15.43 -9.04 -3.30
C GLU A 77 14.34 -8.41 -4.18
N ALA A 78 13.51 -9.23 -4.83
CA ALA A 78 12.38 -8.75 -5.61
C ALA A 78 11.32 -8.07 -4.73
N MET A 79 11.14 -8.55 -3.49
CA MET A 79 10.26 -7.89 -2.51
C MET A 79 10.79 -6.50 -2.15
N ASP A 80 12.10 -6.36 -1.94
CA ASP A 80 12.73 -5.08 -1.63
C ASP A 80 12.63 -4.10 -2.80
N ILE A 81 12.84 -4.56 -4.05
CA ILE A 81 12.63 -3.75 -5.26
C ILE A 81 11.18 -3.28 -5.37
N LEU A 82 10.22 -4.17 -5.15
CA LEU A 82 8.80 -3.80 -5.18
C LEU A 82 8.46 -2.79 -4.08
N CYS A 83 8.96 -2.99 -2.86
CA CYS A 83 8.77 -2.06 -1.75
C CYS A 83 9.37 -0.68 -2.07
N LEU A 84 10.59 -0.62 -2.61
CA LEU A 84 11.22 0.62 -3.07
C LEU A 84 10.34 1.33 -4.12
N SER A 85 9.80 0.59 -5.09
CA SER A 85 8.94 1.16 -6.13
C SER A 85 7.65 1.80 -5.57
N MET A 86 7.17 1.32 -4.41
CA MET A 86 6.02 1.92 -3.71
C MET A 86 6.31 3.32 -3.17
N GLY A 87 7.57 3.78 -3.18
CA GLY A 87 7.91 5.18 -2.92
C GLY A 87 7.20 6.14 -3.88
N TRP A 88 6.87 5.72 -5.10
CA TRP A 88 6.05 6.53 -6.00
C TRP A 88 4.62 6.74 -5.47
N LEU A 89 4.05 5.73 -4.81
CA LEU A 89 2.74 5.86 -4.16
C LEU A 89 2.80 6.88 -3.02
N ALA A 90 3.89 6.92 -2.26
CA ALA A 90 4.07 7.93 -1.20
C ALA A 90 3.94 9.35 -1.76
N VAL A 91 4.53 9.62 -2.92
CA VAL A 91 4.49 10.92 -3.59
C VAL A 91 3.07 11.23 -4.07
N ILE A 92 2.43 10.31 -4.79
CA ILE A 92 1.12 10.55 -5.39
C ILE A 92 0.00 10.62 -4.35
N ASP A 93 -0.05 9.66 -3.42
CA ASP A 93 -1.03 9.65 -2.33
C ASP A 93 -0.85 10.89 -1.44
N GLY A 94 0.40 11.25 -1.15
CA GLY A 94 0.75 12.45 -0.42
C GLY A 94 0.20 13.70 -1.09
N TYR A 95 0.49 13.89 -2.37
CA TYR A 95 0.04 15.04 -3.16
C TYR A 95 -1.50 15.13 -3.23
N VAL A 96 -2.16 14.03 -3.57
CA VAL A 96 -3.64 13.99 -3.72
C VAL A 96 -4.33 14.21 -2.39
N CYS A 97 -3.89 13.53 -1.32
CA CYS A 97 -4.47 13.72 0.01
C CYS A 97 -4.17 15.09 0.59
N TRP A 98 -3.00 15.68 0.33
CA TRP A 98 -2.74 17.05 0.73
C TRP A 98 -3.74 18.02 0.11
N LYS A 99 -4.00 17.85 -1.19
CA LYS A 99 -4.91 18.73 -1.94
C LYS A 99 -6.38 18.56 -1.54
N GLU A 100 -6.85 17.32 -1.37
CA GLU A 100 -8.28 17.04 -1.17
C GLU A 100 -8.69 16.83 0.29
N ALA A 101 -7.80 16.27 1.12
CA ALA A 101 -8.06 15.87 2.51
C ALA A 101 -7.34 16.73 3.56
N GLY A 102 -6.39 17.56 3.12
CA GLY A 102 -5.59 18.45 3.96
C GLY A 102 -4.24 17.87 4.37
N ALA A 103 -3.39 18.75 4.93
CA ALA A 103 -1.98 18.47 5.18
C ALA A 103 -1.71 17.28 6.12
N LYS A 104 -2.56 17.07 7.14
CA LYS A 104 -2.39 15.96 8.10
C LYS A 104 -2.53 14.60 7.43
N THR A 105 -3.56 14.43 6.61
CA THR A 105 -3.81 13.18 5.87
C THR A 105 -2.73 12.95 4.82
N GLY A 106 -2.35 13.99 4.08
CA GLY A 106 -1.23 13.92 3.13
C GLY A 106 0.07 13.48 3.80
N ALA A 107 0.46 14.10 4.92
CA ALA A 107 1.67 13.76 5.65
C ALA A 107 1.67 12.31 6.14
N LEU A 108 0.54 11.82 6.69
CA LEU A 108 0.43 10.42 7.14
C LEU A 108 0.71 9.44 6.00
N ARG A 109 0.17 9.71 4.79
CA ARG A 109 0.34 8.84 3.62
C ARG A 109 1.78 8.82 3.12
N VAL A 110 2.39 10.00 3.03
CA VAL A 110 3.81 10.12 2.68
C VAL A 110 4.65 9.32 3.67
N LEU A 111 4.45 9.53 4.96
CA LEU A 111 5.24 8.85 6.01
C LEU A 111 5.09 7.33 5.93
N SER A 112 3.85 6.82 5.89
CA SER A 112 3.61 5.38 5.87
C SER A 112 4.22 4.69 4.65
N ALA A 113 4.04 5.26 3.45
CA ALA A 113 4.54 4.66 2.22
C ALA A 113 6.06 4.87 2.06
N SER A 114 6.61 5.97 2.58
CA SER A 114 8.07 6.20 2.60
C SER A 114 8.77 5.21 3.51
N LEU A 115 8.19 4.82 4.65
CA LEU A 115 8.77 3.78 5.51
C LEU A 115 8.88 2.44 4.79
N VAL A 116 7.87 2.06 4.02
CA VAL A 116 7.89 0.84 3.19
C VAL A 116 8.95 0.96 2.09
N ALA A 117 9.03 2.11 1.41
CA ALA A 117 10.01 2.35 0.36
C ALA A 117 11.45 2.34 0.89
N LEU A 118 11.68 2.93 2.06
CA LEU A 118 12.97 2.92 2.74
C LEU A 118 13.36 1.51 3.18
N TRP A 119 12.40 0.71 3.65
CA TRP A 119 12.65 -0.70 3.99
C TRP A 119 13.19 -1.47 2.79
N GLY A 120 12.56 -1.30 1.62
CA GLY A 120 13.03 -1.88 0.37
C GLY A 120 14.36 -1.31 -0.12
N LEU A 121 14.56 0.01 -0.02
CA LEU A 121 15.82 0.67 -0.39
C LEU A 121 17.02 0.10 0.38
N LEU A 122 16.82 -0.16 1.67
CA LEU A 122 17.85 -0.68 2.56
C LEU A 122 18.04 -2.19 2.44
N GLY A 123 17.30 -2.88 1.56
CA GLY A 123 17.41 -4.33 1.37
C GLY A 123 17.05 -5.12 2.64
N MET A 124 16.19 -4.58 3.51
CA MET A 124 15.97 -5.13 4.85
C MET A 124 15.27 -6.50 4.82
N THR A 125 14.61 -6.86 3.72
CA THR A 125 13.97 -8.17 3.57
C THR A 125 14.99 -9.22 3.13
N ALA A 126 15.78 -8.93 2.10
CA ALA A 126 16.89 -9.77 1.64
C ALA A 126 18.02 -9.86 2.67
N GLY A 127 18.14 -8.86 3.55
CA GLY A 127 19.20 -8.75 4.54
C GLY A 127 20.47 -8.14 3.97
N GLY A 128 20.32 -7.05 3.21
CA GLY A 128 21.39 -6.32 2.52
C GLY A 128 22.60 -5.93 3.37
#